data_AF-A0A4V4KJY5-F1
#
_entry.id   AF-A0A4V4KJY5-F1
#
_cell.length_a   1.000
_cell.length_b   1.000
_cell.length_c   1.000
_cell.angle_alpha   90.00
_cell.angle_beta   90.00
_cell.angle_gamma   90.00
#
_symmetry.space_group_name_H-M   'P 1'
#
loop_
_entity.id
_entity.type
_entity.pdbx_description
1 polymer ?
#
loop_
_entity_poly.entity_id
_entity_poly.type
_entity_poly.pdbx_seq_one_letter_code
_entity_poly.pdbx_strand_id
1 'polypeptide(L)'
;MDEDDLNKDHQHATNKWAKHFLDEYGDQGVEKLASSYREGQPCRWELRRNGSFNSCHKVVFEDGTAWAVRFPIPGRVMHPDEKIRREVAVMRFVKEKTKIPVPKVIAFGTAADNHDPSIGPFLITDWVQGVPVTNVIEELPRPSWGPVLRHDIEDNLLRKIYGQMANILLELSEHDFDKIGALSMTEWDDALTSWSINYRPMTMKMNDVEAGGNVIVDDHTLPPFETITDYMQHLVQQNITHLHKQRNSIDDAADARQALVPYFTSKTHESGPFNLFCDDFRFGNVLIDEDTLEFTGVIDWEWTYTAPRQFLFSAPPWLTLERPTSWTKNGESRYKDNFTVFLQCLGEEEEKRQSQLSFAPPEDKRMSTLMRQSLDDGTFWFTQLVQEAFSLDEEILWRNLEKAVHRRRLLEVGVPSEEDVEKFVETKLMELDQYNLDLRMLGR
;
A
#
# COMPACT_ATOMS: atom_id res chain seq x y z
N MET A 1 14.16 1.17 -12.63
CA MET A 1 14.21 -0.29 -12.43
C MET A 1 12.95 -0.85 -13.03
N ASP A 2 13.07 -1.80 -13.96
CA ASP A 2 11.90 -2.48 -14.52
C ASP A 2 11.65 -3.83 -13.83
N GLU A 3 10.51 -4.47 -14.08
CA GLU A 3 10.29 -5.86 -13.67
C GLU A 3 11.27 -6.80 -14.40
N ASP A 4 11.54 -7.98 -13.83
CA ASP A 4 12.37 -9.01 -14.45
C ASP A 4 11.56 -9.83 -15.48
N ASP A 5 11.62 -9.42 -16.74
CA ASP A 5 11.03 -10.12 -17.88
C ASP A 5 11.62 -11.52 -18.17
N LEU A 6 12.83 -11.85 -17.69
CA LEU A 6 13.40 -13.19 -17.84
C LEU A 6 12.76 -14.16 -16.85
N ASN A 7 12.51 -13.70 -15.64
CA ASN A 7 11.96 -14.55 -14.59
C ASN A 7 10.42 -14.56 -14.62
N LYS A 8 9.87 -15.53 -15.35
CA LYS A 8 8.43 -15.72 -15.48
C LYS A 8 7.85 -16.74 -14.49
N ASP A 9 8.60 -17.17 -13.48
CA ASP A 9 8.14 -18.22 -12.54
C ASP A 9 6.87 -17.78 -11.80
N HIS A 10 6.83 -16.54 -11.33
CA HIS A 10 5.67 -15.97 -10.65
C HIS A 10 4.47 -15.80 -11.58
N GLN A 11 4.70 -15.30 -12.80
CA GLN A 11 3.64 -15.23 -13.81
C GLN A 11 3.13 -16.64 -14.21
N HIS A 12 4.01 -17.63 -14.27
CA HIS A 12 3.62 -19.03 -14.50
C HIS A 12 2.79 -19.57 -13.33
N ALA A 13 3.16 -19.27 -12.08
CA ALA A 13 2.38 -19.62 -10.90
C ALA A 13 0.97 -18.99 -10.94
N THR A 14 0.87 -17.71 -11.29
CA THR A 14 -0.42 -17.03 -11.50
C THR A 14 -1.26 -17.72 -12.58
N ASN A 15 -0.66 -18.02 -13.74
CA ASN A 15 -1.36 -18.67 -14.84
C ASN A 15 -1.81 -20.09 -14.49
N LYS A 16 -0.97 -20.86 -13.80
CA LYS A 16 -1.29 -22.21 -13.32
C LYS A 16 -2.43 -22.17 -12.31
N TRP A 17 -2.39 -21.26 -11.34
CA TRP A 17 -3.46 -21.07 -10.37
C TRP A 17 -4.77 -20.66 -11.07
N ALA A 18 -4.71 -19.69 -11.98
CA ALA A 18 -5.90 -19.23 -12.71
C ALA A 18 -6.53 -20.35 -13.55
N LYS A 19 -5.70 -21.20 -14.18
CA LYS A 19 -6.17 -22.37 -14.91
C LYS A 19 -6.84 -23.38 -13.96
N HIS A 20 -6.16 -23.74 -12.87
CA HIS A 20 -6.73 -24.67 -11.87
C HIS A 20 -8.04 -24.15 -11.29
N PHE A 21 -8.09 -22.85 -10.97
CA PHE A 21 -9.32 -22.20 -10.51
C PHE A 21 -10.45 -22.36 -11.53
N LEU A 22 -10.21 -22.16 -12.82
CA LEU A 22 -11.26 -22.24 -13.84
C LEU A 22 -11.68 -23.69 -14.14
N ASP A 23 -10.72 -24.62 -14.17
CA ASP A 23 -10.96 -26.00 -14.62
C ASP A 23 -11.56 -26.86 -13.49
N GLU A 24 -11.12 -26.68 -12.24
CA GLU A 24 -11.40 -27.63 -11.14
C GLU A 24 -12.16 -27.00 -9.95
N TYR A 25 -12.09 -25.68 -9.74
CA TYR A 25 -12.72 -25.03 -8.59
C TYR A 25 -14.00 -24.27 -8.94
N GLY A 26 -13.89 -23.29 -9.83
CA GLY A 26 -15.00 -22.55 -10.40
C GLY A 26 -15.89 -21.83 -9.39
N ASP A 27 -17.13 -21.60 -9.82
CA ASP A 27 -18.22 -21.10 -8.99
C ASP A 27 -18.59 -22.09 -7.87
N GLN A 28 -18.67 -23.38 -8.17
CA GLN A 28 -19.05 -24.42 -7.22
C GLN A 28 -18.10 -24.52 -6.02
N GLY A 29 -16.79 -24.39 -6.24
CA GLY A 29 -15.79 -24.34 -5.17
C GLY A 29 -16.00 -23.13 -4.27
N VAL A 30 -16.20 -21.94 -4.85
CA VAL A 30 -16.47 -20.71 -4.09
C VAL A 30 -17.74 -20.85 -3.25
N GLU A 31 -18.83 -21.33 -3.84
CA GLU A 31 -20.10 -21.55 -3.15
C GLU A 31 -19.96 -22.57 -2.03
N LYS A 32 -19.25 -23.68 -2.28
CA LYS A 32 -18.98 -24.73 -1.29
C LYS A 32 -18.20 -24.19 -0.09
N LEU A 33 -17.17 -23.38 -0.34
CA LEU A 33 -16.38 -22.75 0.72
C LEU A 33 -17.23 -21.76 1.53
N ALA A 34 -17.99 -20.88 0.87
CA ALA A 34 -18.84 -19.93 1.59
C ALA A 34 -19.90 -20.65 2.43
N SER A 35 -20.54 -21.67 1.85
CA SER A 35 -21.58 -22.46 2.49
C SER A 35 -21.05 -23.19 3.74
N SER A 36 -19.80 -23.68 3.74
CA SER A 36 -19.22 -24.34 4.92
C SER A 36 -19.08 -23.42 6.14
N TYR A 37 -18.96 -22.11 5.91
CA TYR A 37 -18.95 -21.08 6.97
C TYR A 37 -20.33 -20.52 7.29
N ARG A 38 -21.39 -21.11 6.72
CA ARG A 38 -22.79 -20.75 6.97
C ARG A 38 -23.69 -21.97 7.20
N GLU A 39 -23.20 -22.94 7.98
CA GLU A 39 -23.96 -24.14 8.36
C GLU A 39 -24.50 -24.94 7.15
N GLY A 40 -23.83 -24.86 6.00
CA GLY A 40 -24.25 -25.55 4.77
C GLY A 40 -25.42 -24.90 4.03
N GLN A 41 -25.78 -23.65 4.35
CA GLN A 41 -26.82 -22.93 3.61
C GLN A 41 -26.40 -22.72 2.14
N PRO A 42 -27.29 -22.99 1.16
CA PRO A 42 -27.00 -22.73 -0.25
C PRO A 42 -26.75 -21.25 -0.53
N CYS A 43 -25.79 -20.99 -1.41
CA CYS A 43 -25.55 -19.67 -1.99
C CYS A 43 -25.27 -19.79 -3.47
N ARG A 44 -25.42 -18.68 -4.18
CA ARG A 44 -25.13 -18.56 -5.60
C ARG A 44 -23.99 -17.57 -5.80
N TRP A 45 -22.99 -17.95 -6.58
CA TRP A 45 -21.96 -17.06 -7.08
C TRP A 45 -22.56 -16.08 -8.10
N GLU A 46 -22.35 -14.77 -7.89
CA GLU A 46 -22.93 -13.73 -8.74
C GLU A 46 -21.91 -13.03 -9.63
N LEU A 47 -20.72 -12.74 -9.10
CA LEU A 47 -19.70 -12.02 -9.85
C LEU A 47 -18.30 -12.30 -9.31
N ARG A 48 -17.32 -12.07 -10.18
CA ARG A 48 -15.89 -12.04 -9.86
C ARG A 48 -15.32 -10.67 -10.22
N ARG A 49 -14.47 -10.14 -9.34
CA ARG A 49 -13.61 -8.99 -9.57
C ARG A 49 -12.19 -9.38 -9.20
N ASN A 50 -11.25 -9.20 -10.12
CA ASN A 50 -9.83 -9.36 -9.82
C ASN A 50 -9.23 -7.99 -9.54
N GLY A 51 -8.54 -7.87 -8.42
CA GLY A 51 -7.62 -6.77 -8.15
C GLY A 51 -6.20 -7.11 -8.58
N SER A 52 -5.24 -6.32 -8.10
CA SER A 52 -3.82 -6.61 -8.27
C SER A 52 -3.43 -7.86 -7.50
N PHE A 53 -3.81 -7.97 -6.22
CA PHE A 53 -3.35 -9.03 -5.33
C PHE A 53 -4.37 -10.15 -5.08
N ASN A 54 -5.67 -9.88 -5.23
CA ASN A 54 -6.72 -10.79 -4.82
C ASN A 54 -7.76 -11.04 -5.93
N SER A 55 -8.26 -12.28 -6.02
CA SER A 55 -9.48 -12.62 -6.74
C SER A 55 -10.66 -12.57 -5.77
N CYS A 56 -11.61 -11.67 -6.00
CA CYS A 56 -12.77 -11.44 -5.13
C CYS A 56 -14.05 -11.94 -5.80
N HIS A 57 -14.84 -12.72 -5.06
CA HIS A 57 -16.04 -13.38 -5.54
C HIS A 57 -17.22 -13.02 -4.65
N LYS A 58 -18.30 -12.50 -5.25
CA LYS A 58 -19.55 -12.26 -4.53
C LYS A 58 -20.39 -13.53 -4.56
N VAL A 59 -20.87 -13.94 -3.40
CA VAL A 59 -21.90 -14.97 -3.26
C VAL A 59 -23.12 -14.38 -2.57
N VAL A 60 -24.31 -14.84 -2.96
CA VAL A 60 -25.59 -14.41 -2.37
C VAL A 60 -26.38 -15.64 -1.93
N PHE A 61 -26.81 -15.63 -0.68
CA PHE A 61 -27.60 -16.69 -0.09
C PHE A 61 -29.10 -16.46 -0.33
N GLU A 62 -29.91 -17.49 -0.08
CA GLU A 62 -31.37 -17.45 -0.32
C GLU A 62 -32.10 -16.34 0.47
N ASP A 63 -31.57 -15.93 1.62
CA ASP A 63 -32.12 -14.85 2.45
C ASP A 63 -31.69 -13.45 2.00
N GLY A 64 -30.94 -13.34 0.88
CA GLY A 64 -30.42 -12.09 0.34
C GLY A 64 -29.13 -11.61 1.00
N THR A 65 -28.62 -12.29 2.02
CA THR A 65 -27.29 -12.00 2.58
C THR A 65 -26.23 -12.21 1.51
N ALA A 66 -25.30 -11.26 1.38
CA ALA A 66 -24.23 -11.32 0.39
C ALA A 66 -22.86 -11.28 1.07
N TRP A 67 -21.94 -12.16 0.65
CA TRP A 67 -20.56 -12.22 1.15
C TRP A 67 -19.56 -12.05 0.01
N ALA A 68 -18.37 -11.55 0.36
CA ALA A 68 -17.20 -11.54 -0.50
C ALA A 68 -16.23 -12.65 -0.06
N VAL A 69 -15.92 -13.57 -0.97
CA VAL A 69 -14.88 -14.60 -0.82
C VAL A 69 -13.65 -14.15 -1.61
N ARG A 70 -12.51 -13.97 -0.94
CA ARG A 70 -11.27 -13.44 -1.50
C ARG A 70 -10.14 -14.46 -1.41
N PHE A 71 -9.41 -14.64 -2.50
CA PHE A 71 -8.22 -15.47 -2.59
C PHE A 71 -7.02 -14.64 -3.03
N PRO A 72 -5.90 -14.60 -2.27
CA PRO A 72 -4.65 -14.05 -2.76
C PRO A 72 -4.19 -14.79 -4.02
N ILE A 73 -3.73 -14.07 -5.03
CA ILE A 73 -3.32 -14.64 -6.31
C ILE A 73 -1.83 -15.06 -6.20
N PRO A 74 -1.50 -16.36 -6.32
CA PRO A 74 -0.11 -16.82 -6.29
C PRO A 74 0.73 -16.18 -7.39
N GLY A 75 1.98 -15.84 -7.07
CA GLY A 75 2.89 -15.12 -7.96
C GLY A 75 2.66 -13.61 -8.02
N ARG A 76 1.53 -13.12 -7.49
CA ARG A 76 1.34 -11.69 -7.19
C ARG A 76 1.44 -11.40 -5.70
N VAL A 77 1.14 -12.40 -4.88
CA VAL A 77 1.34 -12.39 -3.43
C VAL A 77 2.33 -13.48 -3.06
N MET A 78 3.46 -13.09 -2.49
CA MET A 78 4.56 -14.01 -2.17
C MET A 78 4.35 -14.76 -0.86
N HIS A 79 3.69 -14.12 0.12
CA HIS A 79 3.42 -14.70 1.45
C HIS A 79 1.93 -14.65 1.81
N PRO A 80 1.06 -15.41 1.12
CA PRO A 80 -0.39 -15.23 1.20
C PRO A 80 -0.98 -15.59 2.57
N ASP A 81 -0.44 -16.62 3.24
CA ASP A 81 -0.87 -17.03 4.58
C ASP A 81 -0.53 -15.98 5.65
N GLU A 82 0.65 -15.36 5.56
CA GLU A 82 1.04 -14.29 6.46
C GLU A 82 0.16 -13.06 6.22
N LYS A 83 0.03 -12.67 4.94
CA LYS A 83 -0.77 -11.53 4.49
C LYS A 83 -2.20 -11.56 5.04
N ILE A 84 -2.93 -12.67 4.87
CA ILE A 84 -4.33 -12.76 5.32
C ILE A 84 -4.42 -12.55 6.84
N ARG A 85 -3.53 -13.18 7.62
CA ARG A 85 -3.56 -13.01 9.09
C ARG A 85 -3.34 -11.56 9.51
N ARG A 86 -2.44 -10.83 8.83
CA ARG A 86 -2.18 -9.41 9.12
C ARG A 86 -3.33 -8.52 8.68
N GLU A 87 -3.87 -8.74 7.49
CA GLU A 87 -5.05 -8.03 6.98
C GLU A 87 -6.24 -8.19 7.93
N VAL A 88 -6.52 -9.42 8.40
CA VAL A 88 -7.61 -9.68 9.36
C VAL A 88 -7.38 -9.00 10.71
N ALA A 89 -6.14 -9.00 11.23
CA ALA A 89 -5.81 -8.28 12.45
C ALA A 89 -6.12 -6.79 12.34
N VAL A 90 -5.70 -6.16 11.24
CA VAL A 90 -5.97 -4.76 10.96
C VAL A 90 -7.47 -4.49 10.81
N MET A 91 -8.19 -5.30 10.02
CA MET A 91 -9.63 -5.12 9.83
C MET A 91 -10.40 -5.18 11.15
N ARG A 92 -10.07 -6.14 12.02
CA ARG A 92 -10.70 -6.27 13.35
C ARG A 92 -10.33 -5.09 14.26
N PHE A 93 -9.07 -4.63 14.24
CA PHE A 93 -8.64 -3.45 15.00
C PHE A 93 -9.40 -2.20 14.56
N VAL A 94 -9.43 -1.92 13.26
CA VAL A 94 -10.14 -0.78 12.69
C VAL A 94 -11.62 -0.85 13.06
N LYS A 95 -12.26 -2.02 12.93
CA LYS A 95 -13.66 -2.21 13.31
C LYS A 95 -13.93 -1.93 14.79
N GLU A 96 -13.01 -2.32 15.67
CA GLU A 96 -13.16 -2.18 17.12
C GLU A 96 -12.85 -0.75 17.60
N LYS A 97 -11.80 -0.13 17.05
CA LYS A 97 -11.20 1.10 17.58
C LYS A 97 -11.63 2.37 16.87
N THR A 98 -12.21 2.25 15.67
CA THR A 98 -12.59 3.39 14.83
C THR A 98 -14.07 3.32 14.42
N LYS A 99 -14.57 4.38 13.82
CA LYS A 99 -15.85 4.46 13.11
C LYS A 99 -15.69 4.26 11.60
N ILE A 100 -14.47 4.02 11.11
CA ILE A 100 -14.21 3.73 9.70
C ILE A 100 -15.06 2.52 9.29
N PRO A 101 -15.90 2.63 8.26
CA PRO A 101 -16.67 1.50 7.79
C PRO A 101 -15.70 0.49 7.17
N VAL A 102 -15.70 -0.73 7.69
CA VAL A 102 -14.85 -1.84 7.22
C VAL A 102 -15.72 -3.09 7.10
N PRO A 103 -15.54 -3.93 6.07
CA PRO A 103 -16.24 -5.20 5.96
C PRO A 103 -16.06 -6.05 7.21
N LYS A 104 -17.13 -6.69 7.67
CA LYS A 104 -17.07 -7.64 8.78
C LYS A 104 -16.37 -8.90 8.32
N VAL A 105 -15.28 -9.27 9.00
CA VAL A 105 -14.63 -10.57 8.82
C VAL A 105 -15.56 -11.68 9.33
N ILE A 106 -15.91 -12.61 8.44
CA ILE A 106 -16.77 -13.76 8.72
C ILE A 106 -15.90 -14.98 9.01
N ALA A 107 -14.95 -15.26 8.12
CA ALA A 107 -14.02 -16.35 8.24
C ALA A 107 -12.74 -16.04 7.48
N PHE A 108 -11.65 -16.69 7.84
CA PHE A 108 -10.41 -16.69 7.07
C PHE A 108 -9.68 -18.00 7.37
N GLY A 109 -8.81 -18.43 6.48
CA GLY A 109 -8.10 -19.67 6.63
C GLY A 109 -6.84 -19.72 5.78
N THR A 110 -5.94 -20.62 6.16
CA THR A 110 -4.75 -20.98 5.39
C THR A 110 -5.12 -21.85 4.18
N ALA A 111 -4.13 -22.15 3.33
CA ALA A 111 -4.32 -23.14 2.27
C ALA A 111 -4.85 -24.49 2.79
N ALA A 112 -4.43 -24.93 3.99
CA ALA A 112 -4.86 -26.20 4.56
C ALA A 112 -6.34 -26.21 4.98
N ASP A 113 -6.91 -25.04 5.24
CA ASP A 113 -8.32 -24.86 5.63
C ASP A 113 -9.24 -24.81 4.41
N ASN A 114 -8.68 -24.67 3.20
CA ASN A 114 -9.44 -24.74 1.96
C ASN A 114 -9.69 -26.20 1.58
N HIS A 115 -10.91 -26.52 1.14
CA HIS A 115 -11.24 -27.87 0.69
C HIS A 115 -10.50 -28.26 -0.60
N ASP A 116 -9.93 -27.29 -1.31
CA ASP A 116 -8.86 -27.50 -2.29
C ASP A 116 -7.64 -26.65 -1.89
N PRO A 117 -6.61 -27.26 -1.27
CA PRO A 117 -5.42 -26.52 -0.82
C PRO A 117 -4.63 -25.84 -1.94
N SER A 118 -4.80 -26.26 -3.20
CA SER A 118 -4.09 -25.64 -4.33
C SER A 118 -4.61 -24.25 -4.69
N ILE A 119 -5.82 -23.89 -4.24
CA ILE A 119 -6.36 -22.55 -4.35
C ILE A 119 -5.70 -21.58 -3.38
N GLY A 120 -5.19 -22.11 -2.26
CA GLY A 120 -4.51 -21.33 -1.24
C GLY A 120 -5.46 -20.76 -0.17
N PRO A 121 -4.95 -19.82 0.63
CA PRO A 121 -5.70 -19.24 1.74
C PRO A 121 -6.84 -18.36 1.27
N PHE A 122 -7.76 -18.04 2.18
CA PHE A 122 -8.96 -17.27 1.85
C PHE A 122 -9.38 -16.33 2.97
N LEU A 123 -10.14 -15.30 2.57
CA LEU A 123 -10.80 -14.35 3.46
C LEU A 123 -12.27 -14.21 3.02
N ILE A 124 -13.20 -14.44 3.95
CA ILE A 124 -14.64 -14.26 3.76
C ILE A 124 -15.09 -13.08 4.62
N THR A 125 -15.77 -12.13 3.96
CA THR A 125 -16.32 -10.92 4.60
C THR A 125 -17.76 -10.72 4.17
N ASP A 126 -18.50 -9.86 4.87
CA ASP A 126 -19.76 -9.37 4.33
C ASP A 126 -19.53 -8.56 3.04
N TRP A 127 -20.52 -8.54 2.16
CA TRP A 127 -20.46 -7.72 0.95
C TRP A 127 -20.90 -6.30 1.27
N VAL A 128 -19.98 -5.34 1.17
CA VAL A 128 -20.28 -3.91 1.31
C VAL A 128 -20.86 -3.37 0.00
N GLN A 129 -22.01 -2.69 0.10
CA GLN A 129 -22.65 -2.05 -1.05
C GLN A 129 -21.96 -0.73 -1.41
N GLY A 130 -21.89 -0.41 -2.69
CA GLY A 130 -21.26 0.81 -3.20
C GLY A 130 -20.34 0.52 -4.39
N VAL A 131 -19.81 1.59 -4.95
CA VAL A 131 -18.81 1.56 -6.03
C VAL A 131 -17.50 2.17 -5.52
N PRO A 132 -16.33 1.81 -6.08
CA PRO A 132 -15.09 2.51 -5.77
C PRO A 132 -15.22 4.02 -5.99
N VAL A 133 -14.65 4.84 -5.11
CA VAL A 133 -14.69 6.31 -5.26
C VAL A 133 -14.13 6.75 -6.61
N THR A 134 -13.15 6.02 -7.15
CA THR A 134 -12.60 6.27 -8.49
C THR A 134 -13.67 6.27 -9.58
N ASN A 135 -14.75 5.49 -9.47
CA ASN A 135 -15.84 5.50 -10.46
C ASN A 135 -16.55 6.87 -10.55
N VAL A 136 -16.50 7.67 -9.48
CA VAL A 136 -17.17 8.97 -9.39
C VAL A 136 -16.25 10.11 -9.82
N ILE A 137 -14.95 9.99 -9.51
CA ILE A 137 -13.99 11.11 -9.63
C ILE A 137 -12.97 10.96 -10.76
N GLU A 138 -12.86 9.79 -11.39
CA GLU A 138 -11.91 9.56 -12.48
C GLU A 138 -12.40 10.20 -13.80
N GLU A 139 -11.46 10.73 -14.56
CA GLU A 139 -11.70 11.19 -15.93
C GLU A 139 -11.93 10.02 -16.88
N LEU A 140 -13.04 10.07 -17.62
CA LEU A 140 -13.38 9.08 -18.64
C LEU A 140 -13.59 9.75 -20.01
N PRO A 141 -13.12 9.13 -21.12
CA PRO A 141 -12.37 7.87 -21.17
C PRO A 141 -10.98 8.00 -20.51
N ARG A 142 -10.56 6.92 -19.82
CA ARG A 142 -9.29 6.89 -19.07
C ARG A 142 -8.11 7.22 -20.00
N PRO A 143 -7.22 8.14 -19.61
CA PRO A 143 -5.98 8.38 -20.33
C PRO A 143 -5.09 7.14 -20.44
N SER A 144 -4.27 7.07 -21.50
CA SER A 144 -3.41 5.90 -21.74
C SER A 144 -2.33 5.69 -20.66
N TRP A 145 -1.99 6.74 -19.92
CA TRP A 145 -0.99 6.71 -18.86
C TRP A 145 -1.56 6.41 -17.48
N GLY A 146 -2.89 6.30 -17.32
CA GLY A 146 -3.50 5.89 -16.06
C GLY A 146 -4.73 6.72 -15.64
N PRO A 147 -5.26 6.44 -14.42
CA PRO A 147 -6.37 7.19 -13.86
C PRO A 147 -5.92 8.62 -13.50
N VAL A 148 -6.78 9.60 -13.79
CA VAL A 148 -6.58 10.99 -13.41
C VAL A 148 -7.86 11.56 -12.84
N LEU A 149 -7.75 12.48 -11.88
CA LEU A 149 -8.90 13.22 -11.38
C LEU A 149 -9.54 14.05 -12.51
N ARG A 150 -10.86 13.91 -12.71
CA ARG A 150 -11.60 14.64 -13.74
C ARG A 150 -11.60 16.15 -13.49
N HIS A 151 -11.46 16.92 -14.56
CA HIS A 151 -11.29 18.37 -14.51
C HIS A 151 -12.58 19.14 -14.25
N ASP A 152 -13.73 18.51 -14.51
CA ASP A 152 -15.07 19.07 -14.36
C ASP A 152 -15.76 18.59 -13.07
N ILE A 153 -15.00 18.06 -12.11
CA ILE A 153 -15.55 17.70 -10.80
C ILE A 153 -16.07 18.93 -10.08
N GLU A 154 -17.29 18.86 -9.56
CA GLU A 154 -17.86 19.95 -8.77
C GLU A 154 -17.09 20.14 -7.46
N ASP A 155 -16.77 21.39 -7.11
CA ASP A 155 -16.03 21.73 -5.88
C ASP A 155 -16.66 21.11 -4.62
N ASN A 156 -17.98 21.11 -4.52
CA ASN A 156 -18.71 20.55 -3.38
C ASN A 156 -18.54 19.02 -3.29
N LEU A 157 -18.55 18.32 -4.43
CA LEU A 157 -18.32 16.88 -4.49
C LEU A 157 -16.88 16.54 -4.08
N LEU A 158 -15.90 17.26 -4.65
CA LEU A 158 -14.49 17.07 -4.33
C LEU A 158 -14.23 17.30 -2.83
N ARG A 159 -14.73 18.41 -2.27
CA ARG A 159 -14.59 18.72 -0.84
C ARG A 159 -15.28 17.70 0.05
N LYS A 160 -16.44 17.16 -0.35
CA LYS A 160 -17.13 16.08 0.38
C LYS A 160 -16.29 14.81 0.44
N ILE A 161 -15.69 14.41 -0.68
CA ILE A 161 -14.83 13.24 -0.77
C ILE A 161 -13.54 13.44 0.04
N TYR A 162 -12.88 14.60 -0.11
CA TYR A 162 -11.67 14.94 0.65
C TYR A 162 -11.92 15.05 2.15
N GLY A 163 -13.05 15.63 2.58
CA GLY A 163 -13.44 15.69 3.99
C GLY A 163 -13.63 14.30 4.60
N GLN A 164 -14.28 13.37 3.90
CA GLN A 164 -14.44 12.00 4.39
C GLN A 164 -13.11 11.23 4.46
N MET A 165 -12.21 11.41 3.48
CA MET A 165 -10.85 10.85 3.56
C MET A 165 -10.05 11.44 4.71
N ALA A 166 -10.13 12.76 4.91
CA ALA A 166 -9.50 13.44 6.04
C ALA A 166 -10.01 12.88 7.37
N ASN A 167 -11.32 12.66 7.49
CA ASN A 167 -11.90 12.02 8.68
C ASN A 167 -11.30 10.62 8.92
N ILE A 168 -11.16 9.78 7.89
CA ILE A 168 -10.52 8.45 8.02
C ILE A 168 -9.08 8.58 8.55
N LEU A 169 -8.26 9.44 7.95
CA LEU A 169 -6.86 9.64 8.39
C LEU A 169 -6.78 10.12 9.84
N LEU A 170 -7.67 11.02 10.25
CA LEU A 170 -7.74 11.49 11.62
C LEU A 170 -8.11 10.36 12.60
N GLU A 171 -9.05 9.47 12.26
CA GLU A 171 -9.34 8.29 13.11
C GLU A 171 -8.15 7.35 13.23
N LEU A 172 -7.45 7.07 12.12
CA LEU A 172 -6.24 6.25 12.17
C LEU A 172 -5.14 6.88 13.04
N SER A 173 -5.05 8.21 13.06
CA SER A 173 -4.03 8.95 13.82
C SER A 173 -4.27 9.00 15.34
N GLU A 174 -5.47 8.63 15.80
CA GLU A 174 -5.82 8.59 17.22
C GLU A 174 -5.29 7.32 17.92
N HIS A 175 -4.61 6.45 17.18
CA HIS A 175 -4.08 5.18 17.67
C HIS A 175 -2.56 5.15 17.60
N ASP A 176 -1.96 5.25 18.78
CA ASP A 176 -0.52 5.18 18.99
C ASP A 176 -0.08 3.75 19.32
N PHE A 177 1.04 3.35 18.73
CA PHE A 177 1.71 2.07 18.93
C PHE A 177 3.16 2.28 19.39
N ASP A 178 3.70 1.29 20.09
CA ASP A 178 5.03 1.33 20.72
C ASP A 178 6.16 0.82 19.81
N LYS A 179 5.84 0.13 18.72
CA LYS A 179 6.79 -0.39 17.73
C LYS A 179 6.32 -0.18 16.30
N ILE A 180 7.27 -0.25 15.37
CA ILE A 180 7.02 -0.32 13.92
C ILE A 180 6.98 -1.80 13.53
N GLY A 181 5.84 -2.28 13.03
CA GLY A 181 5.63 -3.69 12.76
C GLY A 181 4.22 -4.05 12.31
N ALA A 182 3.99 -5.32 12.02
CA ALA A 182 2.68 -5.81 11.68
C ALA A 182 1.83 -6.06 12.93
N LEU A 183 0.58 -5.62 12.87
CA LEU A 183 -0.39 -5.83 13.94
C LEU A 183 -0.71 -7.31 14.10
N SER A 184 -0.83 -7.75 15.35
CA SER A 184 -1.24 -9.11 15.70
C SER A 184 -2.25 -9.11 16.83
N MET A 185 -3.09 -10.13 16.85
CA MET A 185 -4.08 -10.37 17.90
C MET A 185 -3.85 -11.75 18.52
N THR A 186 -4.06 -11.87 19.83
CA THR A 186 -4.08 -13.16 20.51
C THR A 186 -5.40 -13.87 20.22
N GLU A 187 -5.38 -14.96 19.45
CA GLU A 187 -6.58 -15.73 19.07
C GLU A 187 -7.06 -16.72 20.13
N TRP A 188 -6.60 -16.60 21.38
CA TRP A 188 -6.78 -17.61 22.41
C TRP A 188 -7.66 -17.09 23.55
N ASP A 189 -8.84 -17.69 23.68
CA ASP A 189 -9.87 -17.57 24.72
C ASP A 189 -10.72 -16.29 24.80
N ASP A 190 -11.89 -16.43 25.44
CA ASP A 190 -12.92 -15.43 25.80
C ASP A 190 -12.41 -14.19 26.58
N ALA A 191 -11.10 -13.93 26.56
CA ALA A 191 -10.47 -12.71 27.06
C ALA A 191 -10.55 -11.58 26.02
N LEU A 192 -10.55 -10.34 26.51
CA LEU A 192 -10.50 -9.13 25.69
C LEU A 192 -9.38 -9.22 24.65
N THR A 193 -9.69 -8.93 23.39
CA THR A 193 -8.73 -8.90 22.29
C THR A 193 -7.56 -7.98 22.65
N SER A 194 -6.37 -8.56 22.76
CA SER A 194 -5.14 -7.81 23.00
C SER A 194 -4.43 -7.55 21.67
N TRP A 195 -4.06 -6.30 21.45
CA TRP A 195 -3.39 -5.82 20.25
C TRP A 195 -1.91 -5.69 20.52
N SER A 196 -1.07 -6.31 19.69
CA SER A 196 0.39 -6.29 19.89
C SER A 196 1.15 -6.27 18.58
N ILE A 197 2.33 -5.66 18.61
CA ILE A 197 3.25 -5.58 17.48
C ILE A 197 4.39 -6.57 17.73
N ASN A 198 4.21 -7.81 17.26
CA ASN A 198 5.15 -8.91 17.49
C ASN A 198 5.93 -9.31 16.24
N TYR A 199 5.55 -8.78 15.08
CA TYR A 199 6.15 -9.10 13.81
C TYR A 199 6.61 -7.82 13.13
N ARG A 200 7.65 -7.91 12.32
CA ARG A 200 8.11 -6.80 11.47
C ARG A 200 7.04 -6.36 10.45
N PRO A 201 7.19 -5.19 9.82
CA PRO A 201 6.26 -4.72 8.80
C PRO A 201 6.16 -5.67 7.60
N MET A 202 4.95 -5.81 7.07
CA MET A 202 4.73 -6.48 5.78
C MET A 202 4.34 -5.41 4.77
N THR A 203 5.32 -4.91 4.03
CA THR A 203 5.15 -3.78 3.10
C THR A 203 4.82 -4.27 1.68
N MET A 204 4.09 -3.46 0.92
CA MET A 204 3.80 -3.71 -0.48
C MET A 204 5.08 -3.77 -1.30
N LYS A 205 6.06 -2.90 -0.98
CA LYS A 205 7.38 -2.88 -1.62
C LYS A 205 8.10 -4.23 -1.54
N MET A 206 8.17 -4.85 -0.35
CA MET A 206 8.81 -6.16 -0.18
C MET A 206 8.17 -7.19 -1.13
N ASN A 207 6.84 -7.21 -1.19
CA ASN A 207 6.10 -8.11 -2.06
C ASN A 207 6.34 -7.81 -3.55
N ASP A 208 6.29 -6.55 -3.96
CA ASP A 208 6.44 -6.16 -5.36
C ASP A 208 7.86 -6.44 -5.88
N VAL A 209 8.88 -6.17 -5.07
CA VAL A 209 10.28 -6.48 -5.42
C VAL A 209 10.49 -7.99 -5.60
N GLU A 210 9.91 -8.81 -4.74
CA GLU A 210 10.01 -10.26 -4.89
C GLU A 210 9.16 -10.75 -6.07
N ALA A 211 7.91 -10.31 -6.19
CA ALA A 211 7.00 -10.73 -7.25
C ALA A 211 7.52 -10.34 -8.65
N GLY A 212 7.96 -9.09 -8.82
CA GLY A 212 8.41 -8.54 -10.10
C GLY A 212 9.89 -8.73 -10.38
N GLY A 213 10.75 -8.70 -9.36
CA GLY A 213 12.21 -8.79 -9.52
C GLY A 213 12.83 -10.13 -9.14
N ASN A 214 12.05 -11.05 -8.54
CA ASN A 214 12.53 -12.28 -7.92
C ASN A 214 13.70 -12.05 -6.94
N VAL A 215 13.67 -10.91 -6.25
CA VAL A 215 14.65 -10.56 -5.22
C VAL A 215 13.97 -10.53 -3.86
N ILE A 216 14.48 -11.34 -2.94
CA ILE A 216 14.10 -11.27 -1.53
C ILE A 216 14.95 -10.18 -0.86
N VAL A 217 14.28 -9.09 -0.48
CA VAL A 217 14.88 -7.94 0.24
C VAL A 217 14.71 -8.00 1.75
N ASP A 218 13.85 -8.90 2.22
CA ASP A 218 13.68 -9.23 3.63
C ASP A 218 13.35 -10.72 3.77
N ASP A 219 14.07 -11.44 4.64
CA ASP A 219 14.01 -12.90 4.78
C ASP A 219 12.90 -13.44 5.71
N HIS A 220 12.01 -12.59 6.21
CA HIS A 220 10.88 -13.03 7.07
C HIS A 220 11.28 -13.40 8.50
N THR A 221 12.48 -13.01 8.96
CA THR A 221 12.99 -13.36 10.30
C THR A 221 13.13 -12.22 11.30
N LEU A 222 13.07 -10.96 10.84
CA LEU A 222 13.32 -9.80 11.72
C LEU A 222 12.21 -9.57 12.78
N PRO A 223 12.58 -9.10 13.98
CA PRO A 223 11.61 -8.58 14.95
C PRO A 223 11.03 -7.21 14.47
N PRO A 224 9.95 -6.73 15.11
CA PRO A 224 9.53 -5.33 14.95
C PRO A 224 10.64 -4.35 15.32
N PHE A 225 10.57 -3.14 14.78
CA PHE A 225 11.55 -2.09 15.05
C PHE A 225 11.09 -1.19 16.20
N GLU A 226 12.02 -0.82 17.07
CA GLU A 226 11.78 0.09 18.20
C GLU A 226 12.06 1.55 17.84
N THR A 227 12.82 1.79 16.77
CA THR A 227 13.24 3.14 16.37
C THR A 227 13.01 3.43 14.89
N ILE A 228 12.78 4.70 14.57
CA ILE A 228 12.68 5.18 13.19
C ILE A 228 14.00 4.97 12.44
N THR A 229 15.15 5.22 13.09
CA THR A 229 16.47 5.03 12.47
C THR A 229 16.67 3.59 12.02
N ASP A 230 16.39 2.62 12.87
CA ASP A 230 16.59 1.21 12.53
C ASP A 230 15.68 0.79 11.38
N TYR A 231 14.40 1.20 11.42
CA TYR A 231 13.46 0.89 10.36
C TYR A 231 13.86 1.51 9.02
N MET A 232 14.36 2.74 9.04
CA MET A 232 14.71 3.44 7.82
C MET A 232 16.04 2.96 7.24
N GLN A 233 17.02 2.61 8.08
CA GLN A 233 18.20 1.87 7.65
C GLN A 233 17.82 0.55 6.98
N HIS A 234 16.82 -0.15 7.52
CA HIS A 234 16.29 -1.35 6.91
C HIS A 234 15.65 -1.07 5.53
N LEU A 235 14.81 -0.04 5.38
CA LEU A 235 14.23 0.33 4.07
C LEU A 235 15.31 0.69 3.03
N VAL A 236 16.36 1.39 3.43
CA VAL A 236 17.51 1.72 2.57
C VAL A 236 18.26 0.44 2.19
N GLN A 237 18.49 -0.47 3.14
CA GLN A 237 19.13 -1.75 2.87
C GLN A 237 18.32 -2.63 1.92
N GLN A 238 16.99 -2.55 1.94
CA GLN A 238 16.15 -3.21 0.94
C GLN A 238 16.41 -2.65 -0.46
N ASN A 239 16.47 -1.31 -0.62
CA ASN A 239 16.80 -0.69 -1.91
C ASN A 239 18.18 -1.12 -2.39
N ILE A 240 19.19 -1.07 -1.53
CA ILE A 240 20.56 -1.51 -1.86
C ILE A 240 20.55 -2.99 -2.28
N THR A 241 19.85 -3.85 -1.54
CA THR A 241 19.74 -5.29 -1.86
C THR A 241 19.08 -5.50 -3.22
N HIS A 242 17.99 -4.78 -3.50
CA HIS A 242 17.28 -4.85 -4.77
C HIS A 242 18.17 -4.43 -5.93
N LEU A 243 18.82 -3.27 -5.81
CA LEU A 243 19.76 -2.71 -6.79
C LEU A 243 20.91 -3.67 -7.10
N HIS A 244 21.49 -4.31 -6.09
CA HIS A 244 22.60 -5.24 -6.29
C HIS A 244 22.18 -6.59 -6.86
N LYS A 245 21.01 -7.12 -6.47
CA LYS A 245 20.63 -8.49 -6.81
C LYS A 245 19.85 -8.61 -8.11
N GLN A 246 19.09 -7.60 -8.52
CA GLN A 246 18.35 -7.64 -9.77
C GLN A 246 19.24 -7.18 -10.92
N ARG A 247 19.35 -7.98 -11.99
CA ARG A 247 20.30 -7.74 -13.09
C ARG A 247 19.98 -6.47 -13.88
N ASN A 248 18.72 -6.23 -14.20
CA ASN A 248 18.21 -5.03 -14.89
C ASN A 248 17.76 -3.91 -13.93
N SER A 249 18.45 -3.77 -12.79
CA SER A 249 18.12 -2.72 -11.80
C SER A 249 18.59 -1.31 -12.16
N ILE A 250 19.17 -1.12 -13.35
CA ILE A 250 19.56 0.18 -13.90
C ILE A 250 19.22 0.18 -15.40
N ASP A 251 18.92 1.35 -15.97
CA ASP A 251 18.77 1.50 -17.41
C ASP A 251 20.11 1.98 -18.02
N ASP A 252 20.82 2.85 -17.29
CA ASP A 252 22.17 3.29 -17.64
C ASP A 252 23.06 3.66 -16.41
N ALA A 253 24.25 4.21 -16.73
CA ALA A 253 25.23 4.60 -15.73
C ALA A 253 24.80 5.80 -14.86
N ALA A 254 23.93 6.67 -15.34
CA ALA A 254 23.41 7.81 -14.58
C ALA A 254 22.44 7.34 -13.48
N ASP A 255 21.60 6.34 -13.77
CA ASP A 255 20.68 5.73 -12.79
C ASP A 255 21.46 5.09 -11.64
N ALA A 256 22.52 4.35 -11.98
CA ALA A 256 23.35 3.64 -11.02
C ALA A 256 23.97 4.56 -9.96
N ARG A 257 24.30 5.81 -10.32
CA ARG A 257 24.88 6.80 -9.40
C ARG A 257 23.83 7.41 -8.47
N GLN A 258 22.58 7.53 -8.93
CA GLN A 258 21.47 8.16 -8.20
C GLN A 258 20.77 7.20 -7.24
N ALA A 259 20.87 5.90 -7.49
CA ALA A 259 20.28 4.86 -6.67
C ALA A 259 20.84 4.81 -5.22
N LEU A 260 21.94 5.53 -4.96
CA LEU A 260 22.60 5.65 -3.67
C LEU A 260 22.03 6.86 -2.91
N VAL A 261 20.87 6.65 -2.29
CA VAL A 261 20.08 7.70 -1.64
C VAL A 261 20.67 8.06 -0.26
N PRO A 262 20.99 9.35 0.00
CA PRO A 262 21.33 9.83 1.34
C PRO A 262 20.13 9.69 2.28
N TYR A 263 20.38 9.28 3.53
CA TYR A 263 19.31 9.07 4.49
C TYR A 263 18.98 10.33 5.33
N PHE A 264 17.69 10.56 5.60
CA PHE A 264 17.18 11.64 6.44
C PHE A 264 16.46 11.08 7.68
N THR A 265 17.12 10.92 8.83
CA THR A 265 16.39 10.83 10.10
C THR A 265 16.19 12.22 10.69
N SER A 266 14.96 12.55 11.05
CA SER A 266 14.72 13.48 12.15
C SER A 266 14.83 12.72 13.48
N LYS A 267 15.55 13.25 14.46
CA LYS A 267 15.62 12.67 15.82
C LYS A 267 14.33 12.85 16.63
N THR A 268 13.33 13.56 16.08
CA THR A 268 12.04 13.79 16.74
C THR A 268 11.15 12.56 16.62
N HIS A 269 10.59 12.07 17.74
CA HIS A 269 9.77 10.85 17.81
C HIS A 269 10.52 9.56 17.43
N GLU A 270 11.84 9.54 17.67
CA GLU A 270 12.71 8.41 17.33
C GLU A 270 12.17 7.05 17.81
N SER A 271 11.60 7.02 19.01
CA SER A 271 11.02 5.82 19.64
C SER A 271 9.48 5.88 19.70
N GLY A 272 8.86 6.60 18.75
CA GLY A 272 7.41 6.72 18.65
C GLY A 272 6.79 7.97 19.29
N PRO A 273 5.45 8.02 19.42
CA PRO A 273 4.53 6.94 19.03
C PRO A 273 4.49 6.70 17.52
N PHE A 274 4.14 5.47 17.13
CA PHE A 274 3.94 5.04 15.75
C PHE A 274 2.44 4.95 15.44
N ASN A 275 2.06 5.10 14.17
CA ASN A 275 0.65 5.04 13.76
C ASN A 275 0.43 4.00 12.69
N LEU A 276 -0.82 3.55 12.55
CA LEU A 276 -1.21 2.64 11.49
C LEU A 276 -1.06 3.33 10.12
N PHE A 277 -0.41 2.65 9.18
CA PHE A 277 -0.15 3.12 7.83
C PHE A 277 -0.38 1.98 6.84
N CYS A 278 -1.00 2.28 5.71
CA CYS A 278 -1.32 1.31 4.67
C CYS A 278 -0.72 1.77 3.35
N ASP A 279 0.17 0.96 2.79
CA ASP A 279 0.86 1.27 1.52
C ASP A 279 -0.12 1.44 0.35
N ASP A 280 -1.28 0.74 0.39
CA ASP A 280 -2.30 0.79 -0.67
C ASP A 280 -3.55 1.59 -0.27
N PHE A 281 -3.46 2.52 0.70
CA PHE A 281 -4.59 3.38 1.02
C PHE A 281 -4.83 4.42 -0.08
N ARG A 282 -5.92 4.29 -0.83
CA ARG A 282 -6.28 5.15 -1.98
C ARG A 282 -7.77 5.08 -2.30
N PHE A 283 -8.25 6.00 -3.13
CA PHE A 283 -9.67 6.06 -3.55
C PHE A 283 -10.20 4.78 -4.21
N GLY A 284 -9.35 3.99 -4.87
CA GLY A 284 -9.75 2.71 -5.45
C GLY A 284 -10.20 1.67 -4.40
N ASN A 285 -9.75 1.83 -3.15
CA ASN A 285 -10.00 0.93 -2.03
C ASN A 285 -11.02 1.53 -1.04
N VAL A 286 -11.73 2.58 -1.44
CA VAL A 286 -12.84 3.18 -0.69
C VAL A 286 -14.10 3.09 -1.53
N LEU A 287 -15.18 2.58 -0.94
CA LEU A 287 -16.49 2.45 -1.54
C LEU A 287 -17.38 3.63 -1.15
N ILE A 288 -18.18 4.10 -2.10
CA ILE A 288 -19.12 5.20 -1.96
C ILE A 288 -20.51 4.78 -2.46
N ASP A 289 -21.53 5.26 -1.78
CA ASP A 289 -22.91 5.20 -2.24
C ASP A 289 -23.18 6.38 -3.19
N GLU A 290 -23.56 6.11 -4.44
CA GLU A 290 -23.66 7.13 -5.50
C GLU A 290 -24.79 8.14 -5.26
N ASP A 291 -25.82 7.76 -4.48
CA ASP A 291 -26.98 8.62 -4.21
C ASP A 291 -26.70 9.58 -3.05
N THR A 292 -26.11 9.07 -1.97
CA THR A 292 -25.83 9.82 -0.74
C THR A 292 -24.45 10.47 -0.76
N LEU A 293 -23.53 9.96 -1.57
CA LEU A 293 -22.11 10.33 -1.61
C LEU A 293 -21.37 10.08 -0.28
N GLU A 294 -21.90 9.19 0.57
CA GLU A 294 -21.26 8.76 1.81
C GLU A 294 -20.41 7.51 1.56
N PHE A 295 -19.25 7.43 2.22
CA PHE A 295 -18.41 6.25 2.17
C PHE A 295 -19.07 5.09 2.90
N THR A 296 -19.17 3.95 2.22
CA THR A 296 -19.83 2.75 2.73
C THR A 296 -18.86 1.70 3.23
N GLY A 297 -17.58 1.79 2.83
CA GLY A 297 -16.53 0.89 3.31
C GLY A 297 -15.15 1.23 2.80
N VAL A 298 -14.14 1.03 3.64
CA VAL A 298 -12.73 0.97 3.27
C VAL A 298 -12.35 -0.51 3.21
N ILE A 299 -11.89 -0.95 2.04
CA ILE A 299 -11.50 -2.32 1.73
C ILE A 299 -9.99 -2.42 1.55
N ASP A 300 -9.49 -3.63 1.30
CA ASP A 300 -8.08 -3.91 1.02
C ASP A 300 -7.12 -3.34 2.08
N TRP A 301 -7.33 -3.75 3.34
CA TRP A 301 -6.43 -3.48 4.48
C TRP A 301 -5.16 -4.35 4.47
N GLU A 302 -4.83 -4.91 3.31
CA GLU A 302 -3.54 -5.53 3.04
C GLU A 302 -2.42 -4.48 3.12
N TRP A 303 -1.18 -4.92 3.33
CA TRP A 303 -0.01 -4.02 3.39
C TRP A 303 -0.12 -2.91 4.45
N THR A 304 -0.89 -3.16 5.50
CA THR A 304 -1.08 -2.24 6.63
C THR A 304 -0.22 -2.66 7.82
N TYR A 305 0.52 -1.72 8.37
CA TYR A 305 1.45 -1.92 9.48
C TYR A 305 1.58 -0.65 10.32
N THR A 306 2.21 -0.73 11.49
CA THR A 306 2.54 0.45 12.29
C THR A 306 3.84 1.06 11.76
N ALA A 307 3.81 2.35 11.44
CA ALA A 307 4.89 3.07 10.78
C ALA A 307 5.27 4.34 11.54
N PRO A 308 6.43 4.94 11.23
CA PRO A 308 6.76 6.30 11.68
C PRO A 308 5.59 7.24 11.41
N ARG A 309 5.21 8.05 12.41
CA ARG A 309 4.10 8.99 12.32
C ARG A 309 4.19 9.91 11.10
N GLN A 310 5.41 10.23 10.67
CA GLN A 310 5.70 11.01 9.48
C GLN A 310 5.09 10.42 8.20
N PHE A 311 4.86 9.11 8.13
CA PHE A 311 4.24 8.49 6.94
C PHE A 311 2.75 8.85 6.85
N LEU A 312 2.01 8.68 7.94
CA LEU A 312 0.59 9.04 8.00
C LEU A 312 0.36 10.56 7.93
N PHE A 313 1.30 11.35 8.47
CA PHE A 313 1.22 12.81 8.54
C PHE A 313 1.89 13.51 7.34
N SER A 314 2.30 12.77 6.31
CA SER A 314 2.79 13.35 5.05
C SER A 314 1.65 13.59 4.06
N ALA A 315 1.91 14.44 3.08
CA ALA A 315 0.95 14.68 1.99
C ALA A 315 0.54 13.36 1.32
N PRO A 316 -0.76 13.11 1.08
CA PRO A 316 -1.21 11.83 0.51
C PRO A 316 -0.93 11.77 -1.00
N PRO A 317 -0.28 10.71 -1.52
CA PRO A 317 0.10 10.64 -2.94
C PRO A 317 -1.09 10.40 -3.89
N TRP A 318 -2.25 9.97 -3.38
CA TRP A 318 -3.40 9.52 -4.16
C TRP A 318 -4.41 10.62 -4.54
N LEU A 319 -4.18 11.88 -4.15
CA LEU A 319 -5.17 12.98 -4.29
C LEU A 319 -5.68 13.20 -5.71
N THR A 320 -4.82 13.01 -6.70
CA THR A 320 -5.12 13.22 -8.13
C THR A 320 -5.20 11.93 -8.92
N LEU A 321 -5.29 10.78 -8.24
CA LEU A 321 -5.27 9.40 -8.78
C LEU A 321 -3.95 8.96 -9.43
N GLU A 322 -3.15 9.89 -9.93
CA GLU A 322 -1.81 9.63 -10.47
C GLU A 322 -0.78 9.49 -9.34
N ARG A 323 0.13 8.52 -9.49
CA ARG A 323 1.28 8.40 -8.58
C ARG A 323 2.29 9.53 -8.81
N PRO A 324 2.99 9.99 -7.75
CA PRO A 324 4.04 11.00 -7.86
C PRO A 324 5.11 10.68 -8.91
N THR A 325 5.45 9.40 -9.04
CA THR A 325 6.42 8.87 -10.02
C THR A 325 5.96 8.97 -11.48
N SER A 326 4.70 9.30 -11.73
CA SER A 326 4.14 9.48 -13.08
C SER A 326 3.75 10.93 -13.37
N TRP A 327 4.03 11.87 -12.45
CA TRP A 327 3.65 13.26 -12.65
C TRP A 327 4.51 13.94 -13.71
N THR A 328 3.86 14.69 -14.59
CA THR A 328 4.54 15.73 -15.38
C THR A 328 4.62 17.02 -14.57
N LYS A 329 5.30 18.07 -15.08
CA LYS A 329 5.27 19.40 -14.44
C LYS A 329 3.84 19.94 -14.21
N ASN A 330 2.92 19.66 -15.13
CA ASN A 330 1.52 20.05 -14.98
C ASN A 330 0.82 19.16 -13.92
N GLY A 331 1.16 17.88 -13.84
CA GLY A 331 0.69 16.96 -12.80
C GLY A 331 1.08 17.43 -11.39
N GLU A 332 2.33 17.84 -11.19
CA GLU A 332 2.79 18.39 -9.91
C GLU A 332 2.02 19.66 -9.50
N SER A 333 1.76 20.57 -10.44
CA SER A 333 0.95 21.76 -10.18
C SER A 333 -0.48 21.40 -9.80
N ARG A 334 -1.12 20.52 -10.58
CA ARG A 334 -2.48 20.04 -10.33
C ARG A 334 -2.59 19.35 -8.98
N TYR A 335 -1.59 18.55 -8.60
CA TYR A 335 -1.52 17.95 -7.28
C TYR A 335 -1.46 19.01 -6.17
N LYS A 336 -0.60 20.02 -6.30
CA LYS A 336 -0.49 21.10 -5.30
C LYS A 336 -1.77 21.91 -5.14
N ASP A 337 -2.49 22.16 -6.22
CA ASP A 337 -3.78 22.85 -6.20
C ASP A 337 -4.82 22.01 -5.42
N ASN A 338 -4.93 20.72 -5.75
CA ASN A 338 -5.83 19.79 -5.05
C ASN A 338 -5.42 19.55 -3.60
N PHE A 339 -4.12 19.50 -3.31
CA PHE A 339 -3.59 19.39 -1.96
C PHE A 339 -3.96 20.60 -1.10
N THR A 340 -4.02 21.80 -1.69
CA THR A 340 -4.51 22.99 -0.99
C THR A 340 -5.96 22.83 -0.57
N VAL A 341 -6.82 22.31 -1.46
CA VAL A 341 -8.22 22.01 -1.14
C VAL A 341 -8.32 20.94 -0.06
N PHE A 342 -7.55 19.86 -0.17
CA PHE A 342 -7.50 18.78 0.82
C PHE A 342 -7.10 19.29 2.20
N LEU A 343 -6.07 20.13 2.31
CA LEU A 343 -5.63 20.71 3.58
C LEU A 343 -6.72 21.60 4.21
N GLN A 344 -7.52 22.30 3.41
CA GLN A 344 -8.67 23.04 3.95
C GLN A 344 -9.71 22.09 4.53
N CYS A 345 -10.10 21.03 3.79
CA CYS A 345 -11.03 20.02 4.28
C CYS A 345 -10.51 19.34 5.55
N LEU A 346 -9.23 18.95 5.58
CA LEU A 346 -8.60 18.37 6.76
C LEU A 346 -8.60 19.32 7.95
N GLY A 347 -8.29 20.61 7.73
CA GLY A 347 -8.36 21.62 8.77
C GLY A 347 -9.77 21.80 9.34
N GLU A 348 -10.78 21.79 8.48
CA GLU A 348 -12.21 21.84 8.88
C GLU A 348 -12.60 20.61 9.71
N GLU A 349 -12.16 19.40 9.34
CA GLU A 349 -12.43 18.18 10.11
C GLU A 349 -11.68 18.16 11.45
N GLU A 350 -10.45 18.66 11.50
CA GLU A 350 -9.71 18.84 12.75
C GLU A 350 -10.47 19.79 13.70
N GLU A 351 -10.96 20.92 13.20
CA GLU A 351 -11.75 21.88 14.00
C GLU A 351 -13.06 21.28 14.52
N LYS A 352 -13.77 20.52 13.68
CA LYS A 352 -14.98 19.79 14.09
C LYS A 352 -14.68 18.82 15.23
N ARG A 353 -13.59 18.05 15.16
CA ARG A 353 -13.17 17.14 16.25
C ARG A 353 -12.75 17.87 17.50
N GLN A 354 -11.99 18.95 17.36
CA GLN A 354 -11.55 19.77 18.50
C GLN A 354 -12.74 20.35 19.26
N SER A 355 -13.81 20.75 18.57
CA SER A 355 -15.04 21.23 19.23
C SER A 355 -15.71 20.18 20.12
N GLN A 356 -15.38 18.89 19.94
CA GLN A 356 -15.91 17.75 20.68
C GLN A 356 -14.93 17.22 21.75
N LEU A 357 -13.67 17.68 21.75
CA LEU A 357 -12.61 17.22 22.64
C LEU A 357 -12.25 18.29 23.67
N SER A 358 -11.82 17.85 24.86
CA SER A 358 -11.39 18.74 25.94
C SER A 358 -9.97 19.31 25.74
N PHE A 359 -9.19 18.77 24.80
CA PHE A 359 -7.84 19.24 24.49
C PHE A 359 -7.59 19.20 22.99
N ALA A 360 -7.26 20.36 22.40
CA ALA A 360 -6.83 20.46 21.01
C ALA A 360 -5.29 20.31 20.93
N PRO A 361 -4.76 19.56 19.94
CA PRO A 361 -3.33 19.58 19.69
C PRO A 361 -2.89 21.02 19.34
N PRO A 362 -1.68 21.43 19.77
CA PRO A 362 -1.08 22.68 19.30
C PRO A 362 -1.08 22.78 17.77
N GLU A 363 -1.19 24.01 17.23
CA GLU A 363 -1.29 24.26 15.78
C GLU A 363 -0.11 23.64 15.00
N ASP A 364 1.09 23.65 15.57
CA ASP A 364 2.31 23.06 15.00
C ASP A 364 2.30 21.52 15.00
N LYS A 365 1.35 20.90 15.70
CA LYS A 365 1.17 19.44 15.78
C LYS A 365 -0.08 18.94 15.05
N ARG A 366 -0.86 19.83 14.43
CA ARG A 366 -2.01 19.44 13.59
C ARG A 366 -1.53 18.64 12.39
N MET A 367 -2.32 17.66 11.98
CA MET A 367 -2.03 16.84 10.79
C MET A 367 -1.98 17.71 9.55
N SER A 368 -2.90 18.66 9.39
CA SER A 368 -2.89 19.60 8.26
C SER A 368 -1.60 20.43 8.18
N THR A 369 -1.10 20.90 9.33
CA THR A 369 0.18 21.63 9.41
C THR A 369 1.36 20.73 9.05
N LEU A 370 1.43 19.53 9.61
CA LEU A 370 2.52 18.59 9.37
C LEU A 370 2.53 18.06 7.92
N MET A 371 1.36 17.81 7.34
CA MET A 371 1.22 17.45 5.93
C MET A 371 1.74 18.55 5.02
N ARG A 372 1.39 19.82 5.29
CA ARG A 372 1.94 20.95 4.55
C ARG A 372 3.47 21.01 4.64
N GLN A 373 4.00 20.89 5.86
CA GLN A 373 5.45 20.89 6.10
C GLN A 373 6.16 19.76 5.35
N SER A 374 5.54 18.58 5.21
CA SER A 374 6.16 17.43 4.54
C SER A 374 6.53 17.68 3.07
N LEU A 375 5.77 18.51 2.34
CA LEU A 375 6.13 18.92 0.98
C LEU A 375 7.25 19.96 0.98
N ASP A 376 7.24 20.85 1.96
CA ASP A 376 8.20 21.96 2.06
C ASP A 376 9.59 21.48 2.47
N ASP A 377 9.67 20.53 3.41
CA ASP A 377 10.91 20.07 4.04
C ASP A 377 11.54 18.82 3.42
N GLY A 378 10.86 18.21 2.44
CA GLY A 378 11.32 17.04 1.70
C GLY A 378 10.82 15.69 2.21
N THR A 379 10.13 15.65 3.35
CA THR A 379 9.69 14.40 3.98
C THR A 379 8.77 13.59 3.07
N PHE A 380 7.82 14.24 2.39
CA PHE A 380 6.94 13.57 1.43
C PHE A 380 7.75 12.85 0.33
N TRP A 381 8.65 13.57 -0.33
CA TRP A 381 9.45 13.04 -1.43
C TRP A 381 10.35 11.88 -0.99
N PHE A 382 10.94 12.00 0.20
CA PHE A 382 11.74 10.94 0.80
C PHE A 382 10.89 9.70 1.11
N THR A 383 9.73 9.87 1.74
CA THR A 383 8.81 8.75 2.04
C THR A 383 8.36 8.04 0.77
N GLN A 384 8.03 8.79 -0.29
CA GLN A 384 7.69 8.18 -1.59
C GLN A 384 8.88 7.37 -2.12
N LEU A 385 10.08 7.94 -2.13
CA LEU A 385 11.28 7.27 -2.65
C LEU A 385 11.60 5.95 -1.92
N VAL A 386 11.54 5.92 -0.59
CA VAL A 386 11.90 4.72 0.17
C VAL A 386 10.85 3.62 0.12
N GLN A 387 9.61 3.96 -0.25
CA GLN A 387 8.51 3.01 -0.45
C GLN A 387 8.44 2.48 -1.88
N GLU A 388 9.08 3.13 -2.85
CA GLU A 388 9.04 2.68 -4.24
C GLU A 388 9.86 1.41 -4.47
N ALA A 389 9.30 0.51 -5.27
CA ALA A 389 9.94 -0.75 -5.65
C ALA A 389 10.74 -0.62 -6.95
N PHE A 390 10.16 0.00 -7.99
CA PHE A 390 10.72 -0.04 -9.35
C PHE A 390 10.93 1.35 -9.97
N SER A 391 10.02 2.29 -9.70
CA SER A 391 10.01 3.61 -10.35
C SER A 391 10.75 4.65 -9.51
N LEU A 392 12.02 4.90 -9.83
CA LEU A 392 12.76 6.06 -9.33
C LEU A 392 12.59 7.19 -10.35
N ASP A 393 11.54 8.00 -10.20
CA ASP A 393 11.32 9.14 -11.09
C ASP A 393 12.39 10.23 -10.88
N GLU A 394 13.17 10.48 -11.93
CA GLU A 394 14.22 11.51 -11.93
C GLU A 394 13.65 12.93 -12.06
N GLU A 395 12.52 13.12 -12.77
CA GLU A 395 12.06 14.43 -13.20
C GLU A 395 11.35 15.21 -12.09
N ILE A 396 10.50 14.55 -11.30
CA ILE A 396 9.75 15.17 -10.22
C ILE A 396 10.26 14.72 -8.87
N LEU A 397 10.27 13.42 -8.60
CA LEU A 397 10.52 12.88 -7.28
C LEU A 397 11.97 13.13 -6.82
N TRP A 398 12.96 12.70 -7.60
CA TRP A 398 14.38 12.93 -7.28
C TRP A 398 14.72 14.42 -7.24
N ARG A 399 14.32 15.18 -8.27
CA ARG A 399 14.54 16.63 -8.35
C ARG A 399 14.04 17.38 -7.12
N ASN A 400 12.86 17.03 -6.61
CA ASN A 400 12.29 17.70 -5.45
C ASN A 400 12.93 17.25 -4.14
N LEU A 401 13.31 15.97 -4.03
CA LEU A 401 14.11 15.49 -2.91
C LEU A 401 15.46 16.19 -2.86
N GLU A 402 16.23 16.22 -3.95
CA GLU A 402 17.55 16.83 -4.06
C GLU A 402 17.52 18.31 -3.60
N LYS A 403 16.53 19.09 -4.06
CA LYS A 403 16.30 20.47 -3.58
C LYS A 403 16.08 20.54 -2.07
N ALA A 404 15.36 19.60 -1.48
CA ALA A 404 15.17 19.54 -0.03
C ALA A 404 16.47 19.19 0.70
N VAL A 405 17.23 18.20 0.20
CA VAL A 405 18.55 17.82 0.72
C VAL A 405 19.51 19.01 0.73
N HIS A 406 19.59 19.74 -0.39
CA HIS A 406 20.41 20.95 -0.54
C HIS A 406 20.02 22.02 0.48
N ARG A 407 18.72 22.32 0.60
CA ARG A 407 18.22 23.32 1.55
C ARG A 407 18.57 22.95 2.99
N ARG A 408 18.60 21.65 3.32
CA ARG A 408 18.91 21.14 4.66
C ARG A 408 20.41 20.92 4.92
N ARG A 409 21.28 21.06 3.91
CA ARG A 409 22.74 20.82 3.98
C ARG A 409 23.10 19.39 4.39
N LEU A 410 22.44 18.43 3.76
CA LEU A 410 22.56 17.00 4.10
C LEU A 410 23.15 16.16 2.95
N LEU A 411 23.80 16.81 1.99
CA LEU A 411 24.37 16.18 0.79
C LEU A 411 25.53 15.24 1.08
N GLU A 412 26.14 15.31 2.27
CA GLU A 412 27.36 14.57 2.61
C GLU A 412 27.09 13.33 3.48
N VAL A 413 25.84 13.03 3.84
CA VAL A 413 25.53 11.92 4.76
C VAL A 413 25.32 10.63 3.96
N GLY A 414 26.30 9.73 4.02
CA GLY A 414 26.14 8.35 3.51
C GLY A 414 26.33 8.17 2.01
N VAL A 415 26.90 9.16 1.31
CA VAL A 415 27.28 9.02 -0.10
C VAL A 415 28.49 8.07 -0.20
N PRO A 416 28.42 6.97 -0.97
CA PRO A 416 29.56 6.09 -1.19
C PRO A 416 30.73 6.80 -1.86
N SER A 417 31.94 6.26 -1.74
CA SER A 417 33.08 6.84 -2.43
C SER A 417 32.90 6.77 -3.95
N GLU A 418 33.44 7.73 -4.72
CA GLU A 418 33.37 7.68 -6.20
C GLU A 418 33.94 6.37 -6.76
N GLU A 419 34.94 5.78 -6.09
CA GLU A 419 35.48 4.46 -6.45
C GLU A 419 34.45 3.34 -6.29
N ASP A 420 33.70 3.33 -5.18
CA ASP A 420 32.64 2.35 -4.95
C ASP A 420 31.49 2.52 -5.96
N VAL A 421 31.14 3.78 -6.27
CA VAL A 421 30.14 4.14 -7.27
C VAL A 421 30.55 3.65 -8.66
N GLU A 422 31.78 3.92 -9.09
CA GLU A 422 32.29 3.48 -10.39
C GLU A 422 32.31 1.95 -10.51
N LYS A 423 32.78 1.25 -9.48
CA LYS A 423 32.79 -0.21 -9.44
C LYS A 423 31.38 -0.80 -9.51
N PHE A 424 30.42 -0.19 -8.82
CA PHE A 424 29.02 -0.57 -8.90
C PHE A 424 28.46 -0.39 -10.31
N VAL A 425 28.67 0.79 -10.91
CA VAL A 425 28.24 1.12 -12.28
C VAL A 425 28.79 0.10 -13.29
N GLU A 426 30.09 -0.19 -13.24
CA GLU A 426 30.73 -1.16 -14.15
C GLU A 426 30.09 -2.55 -14.04
N THR A 427 29.91 -3.03 -12.81
CA THR A 427 29.28 -4.34 -12.55
C THR A 427 27.87 -4.38 -13.11
N LYS A 428 27.08 -3.33 -12.87
CA LYS A 428 25.68 -3.27 -13.27
C LYS A 428 25.50 -3.19 -14.78
N LEU A 429 26.35 -2.45 -15.49
CA LEU A 429 26.32 -2.41 -16.96
C LEU A 429 26.62 -3.77 -17.57
N MET A 430 27.58 -4.53 -17.01
CA MET A 430 27.86 -5.90 -17.45
C MET A 430 26.67 -6.84 -17.25
N GLU A 431 25.98 -6.73 -16.11
CA GLU A 431 24.78 -7.53 -15.82
C GLU A 431 23.62 -7.21 -16.76
N LEU A 432 23.40 -5.92 -17.05
CA LEU A 432 22.38 -5.43 -17.98
C LEU A 432 22.66 -5.90 -19.41
N ASP A 433 23.91 -5.83 -19.87
CA ASP A 433 24.29 -6.33 -21.20
C ASP A 433 24.01 -7.83 -21.34
N GLN A 434 24.38 -8.62 -20.32
CA GLN A 434 24.08 -10.05 -20.29
C GLN A 434 22.57 -10.29 -20.22
N TYR A 435 21.82 -9.48 -19.47
CA TYR A 435 20.36 -9.57 -19.35
C TYR A 435 19.69 -9.38 -20.72
N ASN A 436 20.07 -8.32 -21.43
CA ASN A 436 19.57 -8.02 -22.77
C ASN A 436 19.95 -9.09 -23.80
N LEU A 437 21.09 -9.78 -23.62
CA LEU A 437 21.44 -10.92 -24.45
C LEU A 437 20.50 -12.10 -24.19
N ASP A 438 20.30 -12.46 -22.92
CA ASP A 438 19.43 -13.57 -22.51
C ASP A 438 17.97 -13.32 -22.97
N LEU A 439 17.49 -12.08 -22.86
CA LEU A 439 16.13 -11.71 -23.26
C LEU A 439 15.91 -11.89 -24.76
N ARG A 440 16.90 -11.51 -25.57
CA ARG A 440 16.89 -11.73 -27.03
C ARG A 440 16.94 -13.21 -27.41
N MET A 441 17.51 -14.06 -26.56
CA MET A 441 17.54 -15.51 -26.78
C MET A 441 16.21 -16.18 -26.44
N LEU A 442 15.45 -15.68 -25.47
CA LEU A 442 14.09 -16.18 -25.16
C LEU A 442 13.04 -15.81 -26.22
N GLY A 443 13.26 -14.73 -26.98
CA GLY A 443 12.37 -14.29 -28.06
C GLY A 443 12.58 -14.98 -29.41
N ARG A 444 13.52 -15.93 -29.51
CA ARG A 444 13.79 -16.76 -30.70
C ARG A 444 13.26 -18.17 -30.49
#